data_AF-A0A316DTN4-F1
#
_entry.id   AF-A0A316DTN4-F1
#
_cell.length_a   1.000
_cell.length_b   1.000
_cell.length_c   1.000
_cell.angle_alpha   90.00
_cell.angle_beta   90.00
_cell.angle_gamma   90.00
#
_symmetry.space_group_name_H-M   'P 1'
#
loop_
_entity.id
_entity.type
_entity.pdbx_description
1 polymer ?
#
loop_
_entity_poly.entity_id
_entity_poly.type
_entity_poly.pdbx_seq_one_letter_code
_entity_poly.pdbx_strand_id
1 'polypeptide(L)'
;MLFTCQKDDFELVEQNNSNKYPDIHSQILSLDEVQQNSKLQKSLKKISNSFDINKTKTKNKTSNPNSNLGSNSKIDANDGSFSILTDEILHVTSNGGEAWSFKIETPLLAEATFENFVITDNGEEIKFFLYSYITLEYNGEIWHFVISVLPIENEPIDVPCN
;
A
#
# COMPACT_ATOMS: atom_id res chain seq x y z
N MET A 1 17.55 15.73 36.34
CA MET A 1 17.79 16.09 34.93
C MET A 1 16.52 16.75 34.43
N LEU A 2 16.59 18.05 34.14
CA LEU A 2 15.50 18.86 33.58
C LEU A 2 15.89 19.13 32.11
N PHE A 3 15.11 18.64 31.16
CA PHE A 3 15.28 18.95 29.76
C PHE A 3 14.61 20.31 29.48
N THR A 4 15.41 21.33 29.22
CA THR A 4 14.93 22.61 28.72
C THR A 4 14.71 22.49 27.22
N CYS A 5 13.45 22.50 26.78
CA CYS A 5 13.09 22.65 25.37
C CYS A 5 13.42 24.09 24.97
N GLN A 6 14.52 24.29 24.25
CA GLN A 6 14.92 25.58 23.71
C GLN A 6 13.98 25.91 22.55
N LYS A 7 13.26 27.02 22.67
CA LYS A 7 12.29 27.50 21.68
C LYS A 7 13.07 28.34 20.68
N ASP A 8 13.38 27.77 19.51
CA ASP A 8 13.94 28.54 18.41
C ASP A 8 12.83 29.41 17.81
N ASP A 9 12.99 30.72 17.94
CA ASP A 9 12.15 31.73 17.30
C ASP A 9 12.43 31.72 15.79
N PHE A 10 11.60 30.99 15.03
CA PHE A 10 11.59 31.13 13.57
C PHE A 10 10.81 32.39 13.21
N GLU A 11 11.53 33.40 12.73
CA GLU A 11 10.96 34.56 12.05
C GLU A 11 10.07 34.07 10.89
N LEU A 12 8.77 34.40 10.96
CA LEU A 12 7.81 34.21 9.88
C LEU A 12 8.19 35.13 8.71
N VAL A 13 8.97 34.60 7.78
CA VAL A 13 9.03 35.17 6.43
C VAL A 13 7.69 34.85 5.78
N GLU A 14 6.82 35.86 5.63
CA GLU A 14 5.61 35.77 4.81
C GLU A 14 6.03 35.48 3.35
N GLN A 15 6.17 34.20 3.01
CA GLN A 15 6.17 33.78 1.63
C GLN A 15 4.73 33.80 1.14
N ASN A 16 4.42 34.79 0.29
CA ASN A 16 3.28 34.75 -0.63
C ASN A 16 3.44 33.57 -1.60
N ASN A 17 3.29 32.35 -1.11
CA ASN A 17 3.14 31.17 -1.94
C ASN A 17 1.63 31.00 -2.13
N SER A 18 1.17 31.26 -3.35
CA SER A 18 -0.10 30.70 -3.82
C SER A 18 -0.02 29.19 -3.63
N ASN A 19 -0.57 28.69 -2.53
CA ASN A 19 -0.65 27.27 -2.20
C ASN A 19 -1.66 26.62 -3.14
N LYS A 20 -1.27 26.44 -4.40
CA LYS A 20 -2.00 25.59 -5.33
C LYS A 20 -1.69 24.16 -4.89
N TYR A 21 -2.51 23.64 -3.98
CA TYR A 21 -2.49 22.22 -3.64
C TYR A 21 -2.53 21.42 -4.95
N PRO A 22 -1.75 20.34 -5.08
CA PRO A 22 -1.85 19.48 -6.24
C PRO A 22 -3.30 19.01 -6.38
N ASP A 23 -3.79 18.99 -7.62
CA ASP A 23 -5.12 18.46 -7.89
C ASP A 23 -5.05 16.94 -7.67
N ILE A 24 -5.67 16.48 -6.58
CA ILE A 24 -5.65 15.07 -6.16
C ILE A 24 -7.03 14.50 -6.44
N HIS A 25 -7.08 13.42 -7.21
CA HIS A 25 -8.29 12.64 -7.41
C HIS A 25 -8.09 11.24 -6.83
N SER A 26 -9.10 10.74 -6.14
CA SER A 26 -9.07 9.41 -5.55
C SER A 26 -10.34 8.64 -5.86
N GLN A 27 -10.20 7.34 -6.08
CA GLN A 27 -11.31 6.42 -6.31
C GLN A 27 -10.96 5.04 -5.77
N ILE A 28 -11.99 4.28 -5.38
CA ILE A 28 -11.84 2.86 -5.06
C ILE A 28 -12.01 2.06 -6.35
N LEU A 29 -11.10 1.14 -6.60
CA LEU A 29 -11.11 0.21 -7.71
C LEU A 29 -11.29 -1.22 -7.23
N SER A 30 -11.97 -2.02 -8.05
CA SER A 30 -11.99 -3.48 -7.93
C SER A 30 -10.71 -4.11 -8.48
N LEU A 31 -10.44 -5.35 -8.07
CA LEU A 31 -9.31 -6.12 -8.62
C LEU A 31 -9.39 -6.27 -10.14
N ASP A 32 -10.59 -6.47 -10.70
CA ASP A 32 -10.77 -6.62 -12.16
C ASP A 32 -10.39 -5.34 -12.90
N GLU A 33 -10.72 -4.16 -12.37
CA GLU A 33 -10.33 -2.87 -12.97
C GLU A 33 -8.82 -2.65 -12.90
N VAL A 34 -8.19 -3.01 -11.77
CA VAL A 34 -6.74 -2.96 -11.59
C VAL A 34 -6.04 -3.94 -12.53
N GLN A 35 -6.60 -5.14 -12.70
CA GLN A 35 -6.09 -6.13 -13.65
C GLN A 35 -6.26 -5.69 -15.09
N GLN A 36 -7.27 -4.90 -15.44
CA GLN A 36 -7.43 -4.38 -16.81
C GLN A 36 -6.53 -3.16 -17.09
N ASN A 37 -5.99 -2.53 -16.06
CA ASN A 37 -5.05 -1.41 -16.22
C ASN A 37 -3.70 -1.91 -16.79
N SER A 38 -3.42 -1.52 -18.04
CA SER A 38 -2.23 -1.98 -18.78
C SER A 38 -0.89 -1.55 -18.16
N LYS A 39 -0.85 -0.43 -17.42
CA LYS A 39 0.35 0.02 -16.69
C LYS A 39 0.62 -0.92 -15.52
N LEU A 40 -0.40 -1.16 -14.70
CA LEU A 40 -0.35 -2.07 -13.57
C LEU A 40 -0.08 -3.51 -13.99
N GLN A 41 -0.69 -4.01 -15.07
CA GLN A 41 -0.42 -5.38 -15.54
C GLN A 41 1.07 -5.65 -15.76
N LYS A 42 1.80 -4.69 -16.35
CA LYS A 42 3.25 -4.86 -16.57
C LYS A 42 4.00 -4.88 -15.24
N SER A 43 3.64 -4.00 -14.31
CA SER A 43 4.27 -3.87 -13.00
C SER A 43 3.97 -5.05 -12.08
N LEU A 44 2.71 -5.46 -12.00
CA LEU A 44 2.25 -6.65 -11.30
C LEU A 44 2.89 -7.92 -11.88
N LYS A 45 3.09 -8.00 -13.20
CA LYS A 45 3.88 -9.10 -13.81
C LYS A 45 5.34 -9.09 -13.38
N LYS A 46 5.98 -7.93 -13.20
CA LYS A 46 7.38 -7.86 -12.72
C LYS A 46 7.52 -8.44 -11.31
N ILE A 47 6.54 -8.20 -10.45
CA ILE A 47 6.51 -8.73 -9.09
C ILE A 47 5.79 -10.09 -8.99
N SER A 48 5.35 -10.69 -10.11
CA SER A 48 4.61 -11.96 -10.08
C SER A 48 5.44 -13.14 -9.57
N ASN A 49 6.77 -13.02 -9.57
CA ASN A 49 7.65 -13.97 -8.89
C ASN A 49 7.57 -13.87 -7.36
N SER A 50 7.09 -12.74 -6.84
CA SER A 50 6.89 -12.49 -5.41
C SER A 50 5.41 -12.65 -4.99
N PHE A 51 4.46 -12.65 -5.93
CA PHE A 51 3.02 -12.71 -5.64
C PHE A 51 2.28 -13.72 -6.52
N ASP A 52 1.42 -14.53 -5.90
CA ASP A 52 0.60 -15.51 -6.62
C ASP A 52 -0.70 -14.88 -7.14
N ILE A 53 -0.54 -14.01 -8.15
CA ILE A 53 -1.65 -13.25 -8.74
C ILE A 53 -2.66 -14.18 -9.45
N ASN A 54 -2.24 -15.40 -9.84
CA ASN A 54 -3.06 -16.35 -10.60
C ASN A 54 -3.94 -17.26 -9.71
N LYS A 55 -3.66 -17.38 -8.41
CA LYS A 55 -4.44 -18.23 -7.48
C LYS A 55 -5.81 -17.68 -7.10
N THR A 56 -6.15 -16.45 -7.45
CA THR A 56 -7.46 -15.84 -7.16
C THR A 56 -8.65 -16.57 -7.81
N LYS A 57 -8.42 -17.44 -8.81
CA LYS A 57 -9.50 -18.15 -9.52
C LYS A 57 -9.87 -19.54 -8.98
N THR A 58 -9.21 -20.08 -7.96
CA THR A 58 -9.31 -21.54 -7.65
C THR A 58 -9.92 -21.91 -6.30
N LYS A 59 -10.60 -21.01 -5.58
CA LYS A 59 -11.23 -21.35 -4.27
C LYS A 59 -12.74 -21.11 -4.15
N ASN A 60 -13.48 -21.06 -5.26
CA ASN A 60 -14.96 -21.00 -5.24
C ASN A 60 -15.62 -22.25 -5.84
N LYS A 61 -15.22 -23.46 -5.41
CA LYS A 61 -15.95 -24.69 -5.80
C LYS A 61 -16.10 -25.76 -4.71
N THR A 62 -16.22 -25.32 -3.46
CA THR A 62 -16.79 -26.15 -2.38
C THR A 62 -17.61 -25.26 -1.46
N SER A 63 -18.71 -24.75 -2.00
CA SER A 63 -19.74 -24.04 -1.26
C SER A 63 -20.48 -25.03 -0.35
N ASN A 64 -20.19 -24.94 0.94
CA ASN A 64 -21.16 -25.33 1.96
C ASN A 64 -22.14 -24.15 2.07
N PRO A 65 -23.44 -24.32 1.78
CA PRO A 65 -24.37 -23.19 1.59
C PRO A 65 -24.72 -22.40 2.86
N ASN A 66 -24.10 -22.72 4.01
CA ASN A 66 -24.42 -22.14 5.32
C ASN A 66 -23.28 -21.33 5.97
N SER A 67 -22.16 -21.05 5.28
CA SER A 67 -21.12 -20.16 5.83
C SER A 67 -21.27 -18.73 5.29
N ASN A 68 -21.92 -17.85 6.06
CA ASN A 68 -21.86 -16.39 5.89
C ASN A 68 -20.49 -15.85 6.33
N LEU A 69 -19.42 -16.33 5.71
CA LEU A 69 -18.09 -15.74 5.89
C LEU A 69 -17.58 -15.38 4.50
N GLY A 70 -17.73 -14.10 4.15
CA GLY A 70 -17.29 -13.54 2.88
C GLY A 70 -15.83 -13.89 2.66
N SER A 71 -15.56 -14.68 1.62
CA SER A 71 -14.20 -14.93 1.17
C SER A 71 -13.68 -13.63 0.55
N ASN A 72 -13.10 -12.75 1.36
CA ASN A 72 -12.39 -11.57 0.91
C ASN A 72 -11.40 -11.97 -0.20
N SER A 73 -11.43 -11.27 -1.33
CA SER A 73 -10.55 -11.56 -2.45
C SER A 73 -9.13 -11.19 -2.05
N LYS A 74 -8.20 -12.14 -2.09
CA LYS A 74 -6.81 -11.92 -1.66
C LYS A 74 -5.77 -12.55 -2.59
N ILE A 75 -4.59 -11.96 -2.57
CA ILE A 75 -3.39 -12.41 -3.29
C ILE A 75 -2.32 -12.71 -2.24
N ASP A 76 -1.83 -13.94 -2.21
CA ASP A 76 -0.77 -14.35 -1.29
C ASP A 76 0.62 -14.07 -1.90
N ALA A 77 1.58 -13.65 -1.08
CA ALA A 77 2.98 -13.65 -1.46
C ALA A 77 3.45 -15.08 -1.71
N ASN A 78 4.33 -15.29 -2.70
CA ASN A 78 4.77 -16.63 -3.12
C ASN A 78 5.58 -17.36 -2.03
N ASP A 79 6.27 -16.61 -1.17
CA ASP A 79 6.98 -17.13 0.00
C ASP A 79 6.05 -17.36 1.20
N GLY A 80 4.76 -17.02 1.08
CA GLY A 80 3.76 -17.12 2.13
C GLY A 80 3.92 -16.10 3.25
N SER A 81 4.73 -15.06 3.07
CA SER A 81 5.03 -14.07 4.11
C SER A 81 3.83 -13.19 4.46
N PHE A 82 3.02 -12.79 3.49
CA PHE A 82 1.80 -12.01 3.70
C PHE A 82 0.76 -12.20 2.60
N SER A 83 -0.45 -11.71 2.86
CA SER A 83 -1.57 -11.70 1.92
C SER A 83 -2.10 -10.28 1.73
N ILE A 84 -2.28 -9.88 0.47
CA ILE A 84 -2.84 -8.59 0.07
C ILE A 84 -4.35 -8.75 -0.13
N LEU A 85 -5.15 -7.89 0.49
CA LEU A 85 -6.58 -7.76 0.27
C LEU A 85 -6.85 -6.94 -1.00
N THR A 86 -7.84 -7.38 -1.78
CA THR A 86 -8.13 -6.81 -3.10
C THR A 86 -9.57 -6.33 -3.27
N ASP A 87 -10.36 -6.35 -2.19
CA ASP A 87 -11.76 -5.92 -2.21
C ASP A 87 -11.91 -4.41 -2.37
N GLU A 88 -10.96 -3.63 -1.83
CA GLU A 88 -10.96 -2.17 -1.87
C GLU A 88 -9.55 -1.65 -2.17
N ILE A 89 -9.27 -1.36 -3.44
CA ILE A 89 -7.97 -0.84 -3.87
C ILE A 89 -8.11 0.67 -4.05
N LEU A 90 -7.39 1.44 -3.24
CA LEU A 90 -7.40 2.89 -3.38
C LEU A 90 -6.47 3.32 -4.52
N HIS A 91 -7.03 3.98 -5.52
CA HIS A 91 -6.29 4.61 -6.60
C HIS A 91 -6.28 6.13 -6.40
N VAL A 92 -5.09 6.73 -6.44
CA VAL A 92 -4.90 8.17 -6.32
C VAL A 92 -4.11 8.67 -7.52
N THR A 93 -4.60 9.72 -8.17
CA THR A 93 -3.90 10.41 -9.24
C THR A 93 -3.64 11.86 -8.86
N SER A 94 -2.47 12.35 -9.18
CA SER A 94 -2.08 13.75 -9.02
C SER A 94 -1.28 14.22 -10.24
N ASN A 95 -1.02 15.53 -10.31
CA ASN A 95 -0.16 16.11 -11.35
C ASN A 95 1.25 15.49 -11.43
N GLY A 96 1.72 14.82 -10.36
CA GLY A 96 3.04 14.19 -10.28
C GLY A 96 3.05 12.66 -10.46
N GLY A 97 1.91 12.02 -10.70
CA GLY A 97 1.84 10.57 -10.88
C GLY A 97 0.59 9.92 -10.29
N GLU A 98 0.61 8.60 -10.30
CA GLU A 98 -0.48 7.73 -9.86
C GLU A 98 0.02 6.77 -8.76
N ALA A 99 -0.87 6.39 -7.85
CA ALA A 99 -0.57 5.42 -6.81
C ALA A 99 -1.75 4.47 -6.57
N TRP A 100 -1.43 3.21 -6.31
CA TRP A 100 -2.39 2.18 -5.92
C TRP A 100 -2.02 1.63 -4.55
N SER A 101 -2.96 1.64 -3.62
CA SER A 101 -2.76 1.17 -2.25
C SER A 101 -3.68 -0.01 -1.98
N PHE A 102 -3.07 -1.11 -1.54
CA PHE A 102 -3.73 -2.36 -1.21
C PHE A 102 -3.49 -2.66 0.27
N LYS A 103 -4.55 -2.92 1.03
CA LYS A 103 -4.42 -3.28 2.43
C LYS A 103 -3.85 -4.69 2.57
N ILE A 104 -2.96 -4.92 3.52
CA ILE A 104 -2.48 -6.26 3.87
C ILE A 104 -3.39 -6.86 4.94
N GLU A 105 -3.66 -8.16 4.83
CA GLU A 105 -4.57 -8.90 5.72
C GLU A 105 -4.07 -8.88 7.18
N THR A 106 -2.78 -9.13 7.38
CA THR A 106 -2.14 -9.11 8.70
C THR A 106 -0.84 -8.30 8.64
N PRO A 107 -0.68 -7.27 9.49
CA PRO A 107 0.56 -6.50 9.59
C PRO A 107 1.78 -7.39 9.85
N LEU A 108 2.86 -7.11 9.13
CA LEU A 108 4.18 -7.72 9.33
C LEU A 108 4.94 -7.05 10.47
N LEU A 109 4.82 -5.73 10.62
CA LEU A 109 5.37 -4.99 11.75
C LEU A 109 4.44 -5.12 12.97
N ALA A 110 4.97 -5.63 14.08
CA ALA A 110 4.19 -5.93 15.27
C ALA A 110 3.52 -4.68 15.90
N GLU A 111 4.16 -3.52 15.76
CA GLU A 111 3.68 -2.24 16.28
C GLU A 111 2.66 -1.55 15.34
N ALA A 112 2.49 -2.06 14.12
CA ALA A 112 1.58 -1.47 13.15
C ALA A 112 0.13 -1.91 13.39
N THR A 113 -0.79 -0.95 13.33
CA THR A 113 -2.23 -1.24 13.35
C THR A 113 -2.69 -1.80 12.02
N PHE A 114 -2.15 -1.29 10.91
CA PHE A 114 -2.38 -1.82 9.57
C PHE A 114 -1.19 -1.50 8.66
N GLU A 115 -1.10 -2.23 7.56
CA GLU A 115 -0.09 -2.00 6.54
C GLU A 115 -0.72 -2.01 5.16
N ASN A 116 -0.12 -1.24 4.25
CA ASN A 116 -0.52 -1.17 2.86
C ASN A 116 0.66 -1.51 1.96
N PHE A 117 0.43 -2.39 1.00
CA PHE A 117 1.28 -2.54 -0.17
C PHE A 117 0.93 -1.42 -1.16
N VAL A 118 1.91 -0.60 -1.52
CA VAL A 118 1.71 0.60 -2.34
C VAL A 118 2.56 0.51 -3.60
N ILE A 119 1.92 0.74 -4.75
CA ILE A 119 2.56 0.88 -6.05
C ILE A 119 2.49 2.35 -6.43
N THR A 120 3.62 2.97 -6.76
CA THR A 120 3.68 4.36 -7.24
C THR A 120 4.25 4.41 -8.65
N ASP A 121 3.63 5.19 -9.53
CA ASP A 121 4.08 5.49 -10.89
C ASP A 121 4.22 7.01 -11.06
N ASN A 122 5.45 7.50 -11.21
CA ASN A 122 5.72 8.92 -11.45
C ASN A 122 5.89 9.27 -12.94
N GLY A 123 5.62 8.33 -13.85
CA GLY A 123 5.81 8.46 -15.29
C GLY A 123 7.20 8.09 -15.79
N GLU A 124 8.20 7.98 -14.90
CA GLU A 124 9.56 7.53 -15.23
C GLU A 124 9.79 6.08 -14.78
N GLU A 125 9.40 5.79 -13.54
CA GLU A 125 9.61 4.51 -12.89
C GLU A 125 8.42 4.11 -12.03
N ILE A 126 8.27 2.79 -11.87
CA ILE A 126 7.27 2.19 -10.99
C ILE A 126 7.99 1.57 -9.81
N LYS A 127 7.60 1.99 -8.61
CA LYS A 127 8.17 1.56 -7.33
C LYS A 127 7.13 0.89 -6.46
N PHE A 128 7.61 0.00 -5.60
CA PHE A 128 6.82 -0.83 -4.71
C PHE A 128 7.25 -0.59 -3.28
N PHE A 129 6.29 -0.41 -2.38
CA PHE A 129 6.55 -0.12 -0.99
C PHE A 129 5.58 -0.88 -0.08
N LEU A 130 6.05 -1.14 1.13
CA LEU A 130 5.22 -1.50 2.27
C LEU A 130 5.18 -0.31 3.22
N TYR A 131 4.00 0.27 3.40
CA TYR A 131 3.76 1.34 4.37
C TYR A 131 3.11 0.75 5.62
N SER A 132 3.72 1.00 6.78
CA SER A 132 3.18 0.59 8.08
C SER A 132 2.64 1.79 8.84
N TYR A 133 1.42 1.65 9.39
CA TYR A 133 0.73 2.72 10.08
C TYR A 133 0.38 2.34 11.51
N ILE A 134 0.50 3.30 12.43
CA ILE A 134 -0.13 3.22 13.75
C ILE A 134 -1.38 4.08 13.77
N THR A 135 -2.43 3.57 14.40
CA THR A 135 -3.67 4.31 14.64
C THR A 135 -3.73 4.70 16.10
N LEU A 136 -3.93 6.01 16.34
CA LEU A 136 -4.14 6.55 17.67
C LEU A 136 -5.55 7.14 17.74
N GLU A 137 -6.24 6.88 18.85
CA GLU A 137 -7.50 7.52 19.17
C GLU A 137 -7.28 8.53 20.30
N TYR A 138 -7.63 9.79 20.06
CA TYR A 138 -7.54 10.85 21.06
C TYR A 138 -8.77 11.73 20.98
N ASN A 139 -9.49 11.89 22.09
CA ASN A 139 -10.73 12.66 22.18
C ASN A 139 -11.81 12.25 21.14
N GLY A 140 -11.86 10.97 20.77
CA GLY A 140 -12.81 10.44 19.78
C GLY A 140 -12.42 10.70 18.32
N GLU A 141 -11.25 11.31 18.08
CA GLU A 141 -10.68 11.45 16.75
C GLU A 141 -9.66 10.34 16.49
N ILE A 142 -9.73 9.77 15.28
CA ILE A 142 -8.82 8.72 14.82
C ILE A 142 -7.75 9.35 13.95
N TRP A 143 -6.50 9.13 14.30
CA TRP A 143 -5.33 9.61 13.58
C TRP A 143 -4.46 8.44 13.12
N HIS A 144 -4.05 8.46 11.85
CA HIS A 144 -3.15 7.46 11.28
C HIS A 144 -1.78 8.10 11.01
N PHE A 145 -0.71 7.49 11.54
CA PHE A 145 0.66 7.95 11.33
C PHE A 145 1.47 6.86 10.64
N VAL A 146 2.22 7.24 9.62
CA VAL A 146 3.22 6.35 9.01
C VAL A 146 4.36 6.15 10.01
N ILE A 147 4.66 4.90 10.34
CA ILE A 147 5.75 4.52 11.25
C ILE A 147 6.90 3.80 10.54
N SER A 148 6.65 3.26 9.34
CA SER A 148 7.67 2.63 8.50
C SER A 148 7.31 2.72 7.03
N VAL A 149 8.34 2.85 6.18
CA VAL A 149 8.24 2.75 4.72
C VAL A 149 9.37 1.85 4.25
N LEU A 150 9.05 0.64 3.79
CA LEU A 150 10.02 -0.33 3.31
C LEU A 150 9.91 -0.44 1.78
N PRO A 151 10.96 -0.07 1.01
CA PRO A 151 10.98 -0.35 -0.42
C PRO A 151 11.07 -1.84 -0.68
N ILE A 152 10.34 -2.32 -1.69
CA ILE A 152 10.41 -3.70 -2.16
C ILE A 152 11.27 -3.69 -3.42
N GLU A 153 12.52 -4.11 -3.28
CA GLU A 153 13.48 -4.19 -4.38
C GLU A 153 13.15 -5.36 -5.33
N ASN A 154 13.38 -5.15 -6.62
CA ASN A 154 13.10 -6.10 -7.70
C ASN A 154 14.32 -6.95 -8.08
N GLU A 155 15.29 -7.17 -7.19
CA GLU A 155 16.45 -7.98 -7.57
C GLU A 155 16.10 -9.48 -7.57
N PRO A 156 16.31 -10.21 -8.69
CA PRO A 156 16.33 -11.66 -8.64
C PRO A 156 17.50 -12.08 -7.76
N ILE A 157 17.22 -12.85 -6.71
CA ILE A 157 18.28 -13.52 -5.94
C ILE A 157 18.93 -14.54 -6.88
N ASP A 158 20.04 -14.15 -7.51
CA ASP A 158 20.91 -15.07 -8.21
C ASP A 158 21.62 -15.89 -7.14
N VAL A 159 21.04 -17.04 -6.78
CA VAL A 159 21.68 -17.98 -5.86
C VAL A 159 22.78 -18.68 -6.66
N PRO A 160 24.08 -18.43 -6.42
CA PRO A 160 25.11 -19.20 -7.07
C PRO A 160 24.96 -20.65 -6.63
N CYS A 161 24.72 -21.53 -7.59
CA CYS A 161 24.81 -22.96 -7.38
C CYS A 161 26.28 -23.30 -7.08
N ASN A 162 26.57 -23.67 -5.84
CA ASN A 162 27.83 -24.34 -5.46
C ASN A 162 27.57 -25.82 -5.26
#